data_AF-A0A4Y8BRQ5-F1
#
_entry.id   AF-A0A4Y8BRQ5-F1
#
_cell.length_a   1.000
_cell.length_b   1.000
_cell.length_c   1.000
_cell.angle_alpha   90.00
_cell.angle_beta   90.00
_cell.angle_gamma   90.00
#
_symmetry.space_group_name_H-M   'P 1'
#
loop_
_entity.id
_entity.type
_entity.pdbx_description
1 polymer ?
#
loop_
_entity_poly.entity_id
_entity_poly.type
_entity_poly.pdbx_seq_one_letter_code
_entity_poly.pdbx_strand_id
1 'polypeptide(L)'
;MQHLHAPWRSEYFKSKNNDLCPFCSVSKELDKDEERGVIFRKKYCFGIMNLYPYSPGHFMVIPYEHLENIEDLSEEAWQEISSMVRLGVKILKQTLHAKGVNIGMNLGEQAGAGIAPHCHYHLVPRWAGDTNFITTIAQTRVCGKDLGKIYLQIKQAYKEYLC
;
A
#
# COMPACT_ATOMS: atom_id res chain seq x y z
N MET A 1 24.65 6.22 11.22
CA MET A 1 23.22 6.11 10.92
C MET A 1 22.94 7.12 9.81
N GLN A 2 22.51 6.71 8.60
CA GLN A 2 22.20 7.64 7.51
C GLN A 2 20.70 7.96 7.54
N HIS A 3 20.37 9.25 7.63
CA HIS A 3 18.99 9.73 7.63
C HIS A 3 18.50 9.90 6.19
N LEU A 4 17.37 9.28 5.85
CA LEU A 4 16.64 9.50 4.60
C LEU A 4 15.79 10.76 4.75
N HIS A 5 16.21 11.85 4.09
CA HIS A 5 15.45 13.10 4.05
C HIS A 5 14.48 13.11 2.87
N ALA A 6 13.18 13.30 3.14
CA ALA A 6 12.13 13.46 2.14
C ALA A 6 11.45 14.84 2.28
N PRO A 7 12.15 15.94 1.97
CA PRO A 7 11.71 17.31 2.30
C PRO A 7 10.38 17.70 1.66
N TRP A 8 10.02 17.13 0.50
CA TRP A 8 8.73 17.36 -0.17
C TRP A 8 7.51 16.87 0.63
N ARG A 9 7.69 15.99 1.63
CA ARG A 9 6.58 15.56 2.50
C ARG A 9 6.06 16.69 3.40
N SER A 10 6.88 17.71 3.67
CA SER A 10 6.50 18.84 4.53
C SER A 10 5.37 19.69 3.93
N GLU A 11 5.29 19.81 2.62
CA GLU A 11 4.22 20.55 1.93
C GLU A 11 2.89 19.78 1.93
N TYR A 12 2.94 18.45 1.97
CA TYR A 12 1.76 17.58 2.06
C TYR A 12 1.06 17.66 3.42
N PHE A 13 1.81 17.75 4.53
CA PHE A 13 1.21 17.89 5.85
C PHE A 13 0.51 19.25 6.03
N LYS A 14 0.92 20.28 5.29
CA LYS A 14 0.29 21.62 5.34
C LYS A 14 -1.07 21.69 4.64
N SER A 15 -1.41 20.74 3.76
CA SER A 15 -2.63 20.80 2.94
C SER A 15 -3.79 19.95 3.45
N LYS A 16 -3.65 19.23 4.57
CA LYS A 16 -4.71 18.37 5.12
C LYS A 16 -5.68 19.14 6.03
N ASN A 17 -6.58 19.89 5.40
CA ASN A 17 -7.86 20.33 5.99
C ASN A 17 -9.02 19.59 5.30
N ASN A 18 -9.06 18.27 5.40
CA ASN A 18 -10.24 17.50 5.03
C ASN A 18 -10.45 16.41 6.08
N ASP A 19 -11.48 16.57 6.90
CA ASP A 19 -11.89 15.68 8.01
C ASP A 19 -12.31 14.26 7.59
N LEU A 20 -12.14 13.90 6.32
CA LEU A 20 -12.60 12.64 5.74
C LEU A 20 -11.43 11.71 5.39
N CYS A 21 -11.38 10.55 6.04
CA CYS A 21 -10.40 9.51 5.72
C CYS A 21 -10.60 8.98 4.30
N PRO A 22 -9.56 8.99 3.44
CA PRO A 22 -9.68 8.56 2.06
C PRO A 22 -9.98 7.05 1.95
N PHE A 23 -9.49 6.23 2.87
CA PHE A 23 -9.77 4.79 2.88
C PHE A 23 -11.24 4.48 3.17
N CYS A 24 -11.88 5.26 4.05
CA CYS A 24 -13.31 5.15 4.31
C CYS A 24 -14.19 5.59 3.13
N SER A 25 -13.72 6.53 2.29
CA SER A 25 -14.40 6.87 1.03
C SER A 25 -14.30 5.70 0.05
N VAL A 26 -13.10 5.14 -0.14
CA VAL A 26 -12.91 3.97 -1.02
C VAL A 26 -13.70 2.75 -0.53
N SER A 27 -13.81 2.54 0.79
CA SER A 27 -14.54 1.38 1.30
C SER A 27 -16.03 1.40 0.93
N LYS A 28 -16.64 2.60 0.82
CA LYS A 28 -18.05 2.81 0.49
C LYS A 28 -18.35 2.81 -1.01
N GLU A 29 -17.40 3.20 -1.85
CA GLU A 29 -17.55 3.33 -3.30
C GLU A 29 -17.22 2.01 -4.03
N LEU A 30 -18.11 1.01 -3.92
CA LEU A 30 -17.90 -0.33 -4.50
C LEU A 30 -17.88 -0.37 -6.04
N ASP A 31 -18.54 0.59 -6.68
CA ASP A 31 -18.66 0.73 -8.13
C ASP A 31 -17.40 1.31 -8.79
N LYS A 32 -16.47 1.87 -7.99
CA LYS A 32 -15.29 2.60 -8.48
C LYS A 32 -13.97 1.88 -8.21
N ASP A 33 -14.02 0.57 -7.98
CA ASP A 33 -12.83 -0.21 -7.63
C ASP A 33 -11.68 -0.07 -8.65
N GLU A 34 -11.98 0.00 -9.95
CA GLU A 34 -10.95 0.14 -10.98
C GLU A 34 -10.34 1.54 -11.02
N GLU A 35 -11.16 2.57 -10.90
CA GLU A 35 -10.72 3.97 -10.85
C GLU A 35 -9.84 4.22 -9.61
N ARG A 36 -10.22 3.64 -8.47
CA ARG A 36 -9.52 3.78 -7.20
C ARG A 36 -8.32 2.82 -7.06
N GLY A 37 -8.13 1.89 -7.99
CA GLY A 37 -7.05 0.90 -7.93
C GLY A 37 -7.23 -0.15 -6.83
N VAL A 38 -8.47 -0.48 -6.47
CA VAL A 38 -8.81 -1.59 -5.56
C VAL A 38 -8.52 -2.92 -6.24
N ILE A 39 -7.77 -3.77 -5.55
CA ILE A 39 -7.25 -5.04 -6.03
C ILE A 39 -8.19 -6.18 -5.64
N PHE A 40 -8.62 -6.20 -4.38
CA PHE A 40 -9.51 -7.22 -3.83
C PHE A 40 -10.31 -6.64 -2.68
N ARG A 41 -11.45 -7.28 -2.39
CA ARG A 41 -12.28 -7.03 -1.21
C ARG A 41 -12.53 -8.35 -0.49
N LYS A 42 -12.33 -8.36 0.81
CA LYS A 42 -12.59 -9.48 1.72
C LYS A 42 -13.63 -9.06 2.76
N LYS A 43 -13.82 -9.84 3.83
CA LYS A 43 -14.87 -9.57 4.83
C LYS A 43 -14.50 -8.39 5.74
N TYR A 44 -13.25 -8.34 6.19
CA TYR A 44 -12.74 -7.37 7.17
C TYR A 44 -11.77 -6.35 6.54
N CYS A 45 -11.23 -6.64 5.36
CA CYS A 45 -10.25 -5.77 4.72
C CYS A 45 -10.39 -5.72 3.19
N PHE A 46 -9.70 -4.76 2.58
CA PHE A 46 -9.52 -4.65 1.14
C PHE A 46 -8.07 -4.33 0.79
N GLY A 47 -7.68 -4.63 -0.45
CA GLY A 47 -6.37 -4.29 -1.01
C GLY A 47 -6.49 -3.15 -2.01
N ILE A 48 -5.58 -2.17 -1.97
CA ILE A 48 -5.58 -1.02 -2.87
C ILE A 48 -4.16 -0.59 -3.27
N MET A 49 -3.97 -0.22 -4.53
CA MET A 49 -2.70 0.34 -5.02
C MET A 49 -2.36 1.63 -4.28
N ASN A 50 -1.10 1.84 -3.95
CA ASN A 50 -0.68 3.13 -3.41
C ASN A 50 -0.60 4.15 -4.56
N LEU A 51 -1.27 5.30 -4.41
CA LEU A 51 -1.25 6.39 -5.37
C LEU A 51 0.16 6.97 -5.59
N TYR A 52 0.99 6.91 -4.55
CA TYR A 52 2.39 7.36 -4.58
C TYR A 52 3.31 6.18 -4.23
N PRO A 53 3.50 5.23 -5.15
CA PRO A 53 4.18 3.97 -4.87
C PRO A 53 5.69 4.18 -4.64
N TYR A 54 6.29 3.47 -3.68
CA TYR A 54 7.74 3.50 -3.46
C TYR A 54 8.48 2.70 -4.56
N SER A 55 7.83 1.63 -5.03
CA SER A 55 8.26 0.83 -6.17
C SER A 55 7.04 0.36 -6.96
N PRO A 56 7.20 0.02 -8.26
CA PRO A 56 6.09 -0.46 -9.08
C PRO A 56 5.47 -1.73 -8.47
N GLY A 57 4.16 -1.72 -8.23
CA GLY A 57 3.47 -2.79 -7.51
C GLY A 57 3.35 -2.58 -6.00
N HIS A 58 3.67 -1.39 -5.49
CA HIS A 58 3.36 -1.02 -4.11
C HIS A 58 1.84 -0.92 -3.91
N PHE A 59 1.30 -1.77 -3.04
CA PHE A 59 -0.09 -1.70 -2.62
C PHE A 59 -0.22 -1.86 -1.10
N MET A 60 -1.42 -1.61 -0.60
CA MET A 60 -1.75 -1.63 0.82
C MET A 60 -2.90 -2.60 1.09
N VAL A 61 -2.90 -3.23 2.26
CA VAL A 61 -4.05 -3.97 2.82
C VAL A 61 -4.61 -3.16 3.98
N ILE A 62 -5.90 -2.89 3.96
CA ILE A 62 -6.55 -1.91 4.84
C ILE A 62 -7.81 -2.53 5.45
N PRO A 63 -8.00 -2.49 6.78
CA PRO A 63 -9.27 -2.86 7.40
C PRO A 63 -10.38 -1.91 6.97
N TYR A 64 -11.63 -2.40 6.93
CA TYR A 64 -12.77 -1.51 6.75
C TYR A 64 -13.04 -0.62 7.96
N GLU A 65 -12.75 -1.14 9.15
CA GLU A 65 -12.85 -0.41 10.40
C GLU A 65 -11.81 0.73 10.43
N HIS A 66 -12.28 1.93 10.79
CA HIS A 66 -11.43 3.10 10.93
C HIS A 66 -10.79 3.08 12.31
N LEU A 67 -9.67 2.37 12.40
CA LEU A 67 -8.90 2.23 13.64
C LEU A 67 -7.44 2.60 13.39
N GLU A 68 -6.89 3.40 14.30
CA GLU A 68 -5.50 3.85 14.26
C GLU A 68 -4.54 2.71 14.64
N ASN A 69 -4.90 1.94 15.66
CA ASN A 69 -4.01 0.94 16.24
C ASN A 69 -4.45 -0.48 15.89
N ILE A 70 -3.48 -1.39 15.83
CA ILE A 70 -3.73 -2.79 15.45
C ILE A 70 -4.24 -3.62 16.62
N GLU A 71 -3.95 -3.21 17.86
CA GLU A 71 -4.44 -3.81 19.10
C GLU A 71 -5.94 -3.60 19.31
N ASP A 72 -6.54 -2.66 18.59
CA ASP A 72 -7.99 -2.41 18.61
C ASP A 72 -8.75 -3.28 17.60
N LEU A 73 -8.04 -3.97 16.69
CA LEU A 73 -8.66 -4.86 15.71
C LEU A 73 -9.14 -6.15 16.37
N SER A 74 -10.27 -6.67 15.88
CA SER A 74 -10.68 -8.05 16.20
C SER A 74 -9.65 -9.05 15.67
N GLU A 75 -9.52 -10.19 16.37
CA GLU A 75 -8.64 -11.28 15.95
C GLU A 75 -8.99 -11.79 14.55
N GLU A 76 -10.27 -11.84 14.20
CA GLU A 76 -10.74 -12.24 12.87
C GLU A 76 -10.26 -11.26 11.79
N ALA A 77 -10.35 -9.95 12.05
CA ALA A 77 -9.86 -8.93 11.13
C ALA A 77 -8.34 -9.03 10.97
N TRP A 78 -7.60 -9.15 12.08
CA TRP A 78 -6.14 -9.28 12.05
C TRP A 78 -5.68 -10.52 11.28
N GLN A 79 -6.34 -11.66 11.49
CA GLN A 79 -6.04 -12.90 10.77
C GLN A 79 -6.32 -12.79 9.27
N GLU A 80 -7.44 -12.17 8.87
CA GLU A 80 -7.75 -11.99 7.45
C GLU A 80 -6.76 -11.03 6.78
N ILE A 81 -6.43 -9.90 7.42
CA ILE A 81 -5.41 -8.95 6.96
C ILE A 81 -4.06 -9.66 6.77
N SER A 82 -3.59 -10.36 7.82
CA SER A 82 -2.31 -11.07 7.79
C SER A 82 -2.27 -12.14 6.70
N SER A 83 -3.39 -12.84 6.49
CA SER A 83 -3.53 -13.84 5.42
C SER A 83 -3.45 -13.19 4.04
N MET A 84 -4.09 -12.04 3.84
CA MET A 84 -4.04 -11.28 2.59
C MET A 84 -2.67 -10.66 2.32
N VAL A 85 -1.96 -10.20 3.35
CA VAL A 85 -0.57 -9.75 3.25
C VAL A 85 0.34 -10.90 2.83
N ARG A 86 0.21 -12.08 3.48
CA ARG A 86 0.99 -13.28 3.13
C ARG A 86 0.77 -13.70 1.67
N LEU A 87 -0.49 -13.71 1.22
CA LEU A 87 -0.82 -13.97 -0.18
C LEU A 87 -0.23 -12.92 -1.12
N GLY A 88 -0.30 -11.64 -0.74
CA GLY A 88 0.26 -10.53 -1.50
C GLY A 88 1.76 -10.64 -1.73
N VAL A 89 2.52 -11.05 -0.72
CA VAL A 89 3.96 -11.32 -0.85
C VAL A 89 4.22 -12.42 -1.88
N LYS A 90 3.43 -13.50 -1.87
CA LYS A 90 3.54 -14.58 -2.85
C LYS A 90 3.23 -14.08 -4.27
N ILE A 91 2.13 -13.34 -4.43
CA ILE A 91 1.72 -12.76 -5.71
C ILE A 91 2.81 -11.86 -6.28
N LEU A 92 3.33 -10.90 -5.50
CA LEU A 92 4.38 -9.98 -5.96
C LEU A 92 5.64 -10.69 -6.44
N LYS A 93 6.04 -11.79 -5.77
CA LYS A 93 7.19 -12.59 -6.18
C LYS A 93 6.93 -13.36 -7.47
N GLN A 94 5.71 -13.85 -7.68
CA GLN A 94 5.37 -14.66 -8.84
C GLN A 94 5.04 -13.83 -10.08
N THR A 95 4.26 -12.75 -9.93
CA THR A 95 3.78 -11.94 -11.06
C THR A 95 4.79 -10.89 -11.50
N LEU A 96 5.46 -10.24 -10.55
CA LEU A 96 6.41 -9.16 -10.85
C LEU A 96 7.88 -9.58 -10.75
N HIS A 97 8.13 -10.85 -10.41
CA HIS A 97 9.46 -11.41 -10.18
C HIS A 97 10.28 -10.61 -9.15
N ALA A 98 9.60 -10.02 -8.16
CA ALA A 98 10.24 -9.35 -7.05
C ALA A 98 11.17 -10.32 -6.30
N LYS A 99 12.40 -9.90 -6.02
CA LYS A 99 13.37 -10.73 -5.29
C LYS A 99 13.29 -10.53 -3.77
N GLY A 100 12.69 -9.42 -3.34
CA GLY A 100 12.30 -9.17 -1.95
C GLY A 100 10.98 -8.41 -1.90
N VAL A 101 10.36 -8.37 -0.72
CA VAL A 101 9.18 -7.53 -0.45
C VAL A 101 9.37 -6.93 0.95
N ASN A 102 9.35 -5.61 1.05
CA ASN A 102 9.22 -4.95 2.35
C ASN A 102 7.75 -4.95 2.73
N ILE A 103 7.44 -5.39 3.94
CA ILE A 103 6.12 -5.28 4.53
C ILE A 103 6.22 -4.45 5.81
N GLY A 104 5.24 -3.61 6.10
CA GLY A 104 5.22 -2.85 7.34
C GLY A 104 4.02 -1.92 7.49
N MET A 105 3.85 -1.43 8.71
CA MET A 105 2.87 -0.42 9.10
C MET A 105 3.59 0.69 9.84
N ASN A 106 3.15 1.93 9.65
CA ASN A 106 3.50 3.04 10.51
C ASN A 106 2.28 3.31 11.40
N LEU A 107 2.44 3.21 12.71
CA LEU A 107 1.36 3.40 13.69
C LEU A 107 1.54 4.74 14.42
N GLY A 108 0.54 5.60 14.32
CA GLY A 108 0.61 6.98 14.82
C GLY A 108 1.40 7.94 13.91
N GLU A 109 1.14 9.23 14.10
CA GLU A 109 1.75 10.31 13.30
C GLU A 109 3.28 10.32 13.42
N GLN A 110 3.81 10.09 14.63
CA GLN A 110 5.24 10.14 14.92
C GLN A 110 6.02 8.98 14.28
N ALA A 111 5.35 7.86 13.96
CA ALA A 111 5.96 6.78 13.17
C ALA A 111 6.00 7.08 11.67
N GLY A 112 5.50 8.26 11.23
CA GLY A 112 5.46 8.67 9.83
C GLY A 112 4.27 8.09 9.07
N ALA A 113 3.17 7.77 9.75
CA ALA A 113 1.93 7.36 9.10
C ALA A 113 1.37 8.54 8.30
N GLY A 114 1.23 8.37 6.98
CA GLY A 114 0.66 9.42 6.13
C GLY A 114 -0.82 9.67 6.38
N ILE A 115 -1.53 8.64 6.85
CA ILE A 115 -2.93 8.66 7.30
C ILE A 115 -2.92 7.95 8.66
N ALA A 116 -2.55 8.69 9.72
CA ALA A 116 -2.38 8.11 11.05
C ALA A 116 -3.66 7.47 11.62
N PRO A 117 -4.86 8.08 11.52
CA PRO A 117 -6.05 7.54 12.18
C PRO A 117 -6.59 6.22 11.62
N HIS A 118 -6.03 5.70 10.53
CA HIS A 118 -6.49 4.47 9.89
C HIS A 118 -5.30 3.60 9.48
N CYS A 119 -5.06 2.55 10.24
CA CYS A 119 -3.95 1.63 10.04
C CYS A 119 -4.01 0.96 8.66
N HIS A 120 -2.85 0.74 8.05
CA HIS A 120 -2.74 0.13 6.72
C HIS A 120 -1.38 -0.55 6.55
N TYR A 121 -1.41 -1.75 5.97
CA TYR A 121 -0.23 -2.59 5.79
C TYR A 121 0.34 -2.38 4.40
N HIS A 122 1.58 -1.91 4.31
CA HIS A 122 2.28 -1.72 3.05
C HIS A 122 2.91 -3.03 2.56
N LEU A 123 2.84 -3.26 1.25
CA LEU A 123 3.63 -4.28 0.55
C LEU A 123 4.41 -3.61 -0.58
N VAL A 124 5.73 -3.59 -0.48
CA VAL A 124 6.62 -2.88 -1.40
C VAL A 124 7.57 -3.90 -2.04
N PRO A 125 7.36 -4.30 -3.31
CA PRO A 125 8.25 -5.24 -3.99
C PRO A 125 9.63 -4.59 -4.26
N ARG A 126 10.69 -5.37 -4.14
CA ARG A 126 12.09 -4.92 -4.26
C ARG A 126 12.88 -5.75 -5.25
N TRP A 127 13.80 -5.07 -5.95
CA TRP A 127 14.76 -5.65 -6.89
C TRP A 127 16.18 -5.15 -6.59
N ALA A 128 17.18 -5.93 -7.00
CA ALA A 128 18.57 -5.48 -6.92
C ALA A 128 18.75 -4.20 -7.76
N GLY A 129 19.31 -3.15 -7.15
CA GLY A 129 19.55 -1.88 -7.83
C GLY A 129 18.30 -1.04 -8.13
N ASP A 130 17.16 -1.31 -7.49
CA ASP A 130 15.93 -0.52 -7.67
C ASP A 130 16.01 0.93 -7.14
N THR A 131 17.10 1.24 -6.45
CA THR A 131 17.48 2.59 -6.03
C THR A 131 18.84 2.87 -6.64
N ASN A 132 18.91 3.88 -7.50
CA ASN A 132 20.11 4.22 -8.28
C ASN A 132 20.49 5.70 -8.07
N PHE A 133 21.49 6.17 -8.81
CA PHE A 133 22.00 7.54 -8.68
C PHE A 133 20.93 8.60 -9.00
N ILE A 134 19.97 8.33 -9.89
CA ILE A 134 18.85 9.26 -10.18
C ILE A 134 17.97 9.41 -8.94
N THR A 135 17.68 8.32 -8.23
CA THR A 135 16.90 8.37 -6.99
C THR A 135 17.65 9.06 -5.85
N THR A 136 18.96 8.87 -5.76
CA THR A 136 19.76 9.37 -4.63
C THR A 136 20.23 10.81 -4.83
N ILE A 137 20.70 11.14 -6.03
CA ILE A 137 21.28 12.46 -6.36
C ILE A 137 20.20 13.40 -6.89
N ALA A 138 19.42 12.94 -7.87
CA ALA A 138 18.37 13.77 -8.49
C ALA A 138 17.03 13.73 -7.75
N GLN A 139 16.96 13.01 -6.61
CA GLN A 139 15.75 12.84 -5.78
C GLN A 139 14.52 12.41 -6.60
N THR A 140 14.74 11.70 -7.71
CA THR A 140 13.71 11.35 -8.69
C THR A 140 13.64 9.83 -8.87
N ARG A 141 12.44 9.26 -8.84
CA ARG A 141 12.22 7.85 -9.16
C ARG A 141 11.72 7.71 -10.60
N VAL A 142 12.40 6.88 -11.38
CA VAL A 142 11.97 6.51 -12.73
C VAL A 142 11.20 5.20 -12.67
N CYS A 143 9.89 5.24 -12.93
CA CYS A 143 9.07 4.05 -13.07
C CYS A 143 9.03 3.63 -14.55
N GLY A 144 9.88 2.67 -14.94
CA GLY A 144 9.90 2.15 -16.31
C GLY A 144 8.77 1.18 -16.66
N LYS A 145 7.82 0.95 -15.73
CA LYS A 145 6.69 0.03 -15.92
C LYS A 145 5.36 0.79 -15.91
N ASP A 146 4.43 0.32 -16.73
CA ASP A 146 3.04 0.77 -16.76
C ASP A 146 2.32 0.31 -15.48
N LEU A 147 1.93 1.27 -14.64
CA LEU A 147 1.27 1.00 -13.37
C LEU A 147 -0.13 0.41 -13.55
N GLY A 148 -0.84 0.76 -14.63
CA GLY A 148 -2.16 0.19 -14.95
C GLY A 148 -2.04 -1.29 -15.31
N LYS A 149 -1.03 -1.67 -16.10
CA LYS A 149 -0.75 -3.09 -16.39
C LYS A 149 -0.38 -3.88 -15.14
N ILE A 150 0.44 -3.30 -14.26
CA ILE A 150 0.81 -3.93 -12.98
C ILE A 150 -0.44 -4.14 -12.11
N TYR A 151 -1.30 -3.13 -12.01
CA TYR A 151 -2.56 -3.24 -11.28
C TYR A 151 -3.40 -4.43 -11.77
N LEU A 152 -3.60 -4.53 -13.10
CA LEU A 152 -4.35 -5.63 -13.69
C LEU A 152 -3.72 -6.99 -13.43
N GLN A 153 -2.39 -7.11 -13.51
CA GLN A 153 -1.68 -8.36 -13.20
C GLN A 153 -1.86 -8.80 -11.74
N ILE A 154 -1.76 -7.87 -10.79
CA ILE A 154 -1.93 -8.18 -9.37
C ILE A 154 -3.40 -8.53 -9.07
N LYS A 155 -4.36 -7.75 -9.61
CA LYS A 155 -5.80 -8.00 -9.45
C LYS A 155 -6.19 -9.38 -9.98
N GLN A 156 -5.72 -9.72 -11.18
CA GLN A 156 -5.98 -11.03 -11.79
C GLN A 156 -5.39 -12.17 -10.96
N ALA A 157 -4.16 -12.02 -10.46
CA ALA A 157 -3.55 -13.05 -9.61
C ALA A 157 -4.30 -13.24 -8.27
N TYR A 158 -4.79 -12.17 -7.65
CA TYR A 158 -5.64 -12.30 -6.46
C TYR A 158 -6.94 -13.05 -6.77
N LYS A 159 -7.57 -12.78 -7.91
CA LYS A 159 -8.77 -13.50 -8.36
C LYS A 159 -8.50 -15.00 -8.50
N GLU A 160 -7.38 -15.38 -9.12
CA GLU A 160 -6.99 -16.78 -9.32
C GLU A 160 -6.71 -17.54 -8.01
N TYR A 161 -6.20 -16.87 -6.98
CA TYR A 161 -5.92 -17.49 -5.68
C TYR A 161 -7.12 -17.53 -4.73
N LEU A 162 -8.15 -16.73 -4.99
CA LEU A 162 -9.34 -16.61 -4.14
C LEU A 162 -10.58 -17.32 -4.71
N CYS A 163 -10.55 -17.68 -6.00
CA CYS A 163 -11.50 -18.59 -6.64
C CYS A 163 -11.14 -20.06 -6.33
#